data_AF-A0A1G6AXQ5-F1
#
_entry.id   AF-A0A1G6AXQ5-F1
#
_cell.length_a   1.000
_cell.length_b   1.000
_cell.length_c   1.000
_cell.angle_alpha   90.00
_cell.angle_beta   90.00
_cell.angle_gamma   90.00
#
_symmetry.space_group_name_H-M   'P 1'
#
loop_
_entity.id
_entity.type
_entity.pdbx_description
1 polymer ?
#
loop_
_entity_poly.entity_id
_entity_poly.type
_entity_poly.pdbx_seq_one_letter_code
_entity_poly.pdbx_strand_id
1 'polypeptide(L)' 'MEKLYGRTVGERIRILRESAGIRQEDLAKDFKLANAGVVSFYENDRRPLPTDIVVAYSDKFAVSTDWILKGDAC' A
#
# COMPACT_ATOMS: atom_id res chain seq x y z
N MET A 1 18.22 7.43 4.22
CA MET A 1 17.16 8.38 4.60
C MET A 1 16.14 8.58 3.48
N GLU A 2 16.54 8.73 2.21
CA GLU A 2 15.59 8.88 1.07
C GLU A 2 14.81 7.60 0.69
N LYS A 3 15.33 6.41 1.04
CA LYS A 3 14.74 5.12 0.65
C LYS A 3 13.56 4.63 1.50
N LEU A 4 13.22 5.32 2.60
CA LEU A 4 12.24 4.83 3.59
C LEU A 4 10.84 5.42 3.43
N TYR A 5 10.63 6.38 2.52
CA TYR A 5 9.41 7.17 2.50
C TYR A 5 8.49 6.97 1.29
N GLY A 6 8.92 6.26 0.24
CA GLY A 6 8.13 6.02 -0.98
C GLY A 6 7.70 7.30 -1.69
N ARG A 7 8.20 7.54 -2.91
CA ARG A 7 7.90 8.75 -3.69
C ARG A 7 6.46 8.76 -4.21
N THR A 8 5.88 7.58 -4.43
CA THR A 8 4.50 7.41 -4.90
C THR A 8 3.62 6.71 -3.87
N VAL A 9 2.30 6.75 -4.08
CA VAL A 9 1.35 5.97 -3.26
C VAL A 9 1.67 4.49 -3.37
N GLY A 10 1.92 3.98 -4.59
CA GLY A 10 2.31 2.59 -4.84
C GLY A 10 3.58 2.17 -4.09
N GLU A 11 4.63 3.00 -4.13
CA GLU A 11 5.87 2.72 -3.40
C GLU A 11 5.63 2.68 -1.88
N ARG A 12 4.81 3.57 -1.32
CA ARG A 12 4.51 3.60 0.13
C ARG A 12 3.78 2.36 0.60
N ILE A 13 2.71 1.96 -0.09
CA ILE A 13 1.94 0.76 0.29
C ILE A 13 2.74 -0.53 0.08
N ARG A 14 3.67 -0.54 -0.88
CA ARG A 14 4.61 -1.62 -1.07
C ARG A 14 5.58 -1.74 0.10
N ILE A 15 6.14 -0.61 0.56
CA ILE A 15 7.01 -0.57 1.74
C ILE A 15 6.28 -1.12 2.96
N LEU A 16 5.04 -0.70 3.24
CA LEU A 16 4.26 -1.25 4.36
C LEU A 16 4.14 -2.78 4.28
N ARG A 17 3.80 -3.32 3.10
CA ARG A 17 3.67 -4.76 2.90
C ARG A 17 5.00 -5.48 3.10
N GLU A 18 6.08 -4.99 2.47
CA GLU A 18 7.39 -5.62 2.52
C GLU A 18 8.04 -5.53 3.91
N SER A 19 7.87 -4.41 4.61
CA SER A 19 8.32 -4.23 6.00
C SER A 19 7.59 -5.17 6.98
N ALA A 20 6.35 -5.56 6.67
CA ALA A 20 5.62 -6.56 7.43
C ALA A 20 5.92 -8.01 7.01
N GLY A 21 6.79 -8.23 6.01
CA GLY A 21 7.11 -9.57 5.50
C GLY A 21 5.95 -10.27 4.78
N ILE A 22 4.94 -9.52 4.31
CA ILE A 22 3.72 -10.07 3.73
C ILE A 22 3.90 -10.24 2.20
N ARG A 23 3.47 -11.38 1.66
CA ARG A 23 3.45 -11.60 0.20
C ARG A 23 2.25 -10.92 -0.45
N GLN A 24 2.36 -10.55 -1.73
CA GLN A 24 1.23 -9.95 -2.46
C GLN A 24 0.01 -10.87 -2.52
N GLU A 25 0.20 -12.20 -2.62
CA GLU A 25 -0.91 -13.15 -2.61
C GLU A 25 -1.68 -13.13 -1.28
N ASP A 26 -0.98 -12.94 -0.17
CA ASP A 26 -1.60 -12.97 1.16
C ASP A 26 -2.28 -11.64 1.46
N LEU A 27 -1.68 -10.51 1.06
CA LEU A 27 -2.35 -9.21 1.15
C LEU A 27 -3.62 -9.16 0.29
N ALA A 28 -3.60 -9.77 -0.90
CA ALA A 28 -4.79 -9.87 -1.74
C ALA A 28 -5.92 -10.62 -1.04
N LYS A 29 -5.63 -11.71 -0.31
CA LYS A 29 -6.63 -12.44 0.48
C LYS A 29 -7.15 -11.58 1.64
N ASP A 30 -6.26 -10.92 2.38
CA ASP A 30 -6.62 -10.05 3.50
C ASP A 30 -7.58 -8.94 3.07
N PHE A 31 -7.33 -8.34 1.90
CA PHE A 31 -8.15 -7.26 1.35
C PHE A 31 -9.28 -7.76 0.43
N LYS A 32 -9.52 -9.08 0.38
CA LYS A 32 -10.57 -9.70 -0.46
C LYS A 32 -10.49 -9.28 -1.92
N LEU A 33 -9.27 -9.09 -2.43
CA LEU A 33 -8.97 -8.77 -3.82
C LEU A 33 -8.93 -10.03 -4.68
N ALA A 34 -9.16 -9.87 -5.98
CA ALA A 34 -9.25 -10.99 -6.91
C ALA A 34 -7.96 -11.83 -7.00
N ASN A 35 -6.78 -11.21 -6.93
CA ASN A 35 -5.48 -11.87 -6.98
C ASN A 35 -4.32 -10.90 -6.66
N ALA A 36 -3.11 -11.44 -6.51
CA ALA A 36 -1.87 -10.67 -6.30
C ALA A 36 -1.56 -9.66 -7.42
N GLY A 37 -2.03 -9.89 -8.65
CA GLY A 37 -1.85 -8.96 -9.76
C GLY A 37 -2.54 -7.61 -9.50
N VAL A 38 -3.66 -7.61 -8.78
CA VAL A 38 -4.34 -6.37 -8.36
C VAL A 38 -3.46 -5.58 -7.39
N VAL A 39 -2.87 -6.25 -6.39
CA VAL A 39 -1.92 -5.64 -5.45
C VAL A 39 -0.70 -5.08 -6.22
N SER A 40 -0.15 -5.86 -7.15
CA SER A 40 0.96 -5.42 -8.00
C SER A 40 0.62 -4.17 -8.83
N PHE A 41 -0.60 -4.08 -9.38
CA PHE A 41 -1.02 -2.87 -10.09
C PHE A 41 -1.05 -1.63 -9.19
N TYR A 42 -1.48 -1.79 -7.94
CA TYR A 42 -1.46 -0.70 -6.96
C TYR A 42 -0.03 -0.31 -6.58
N GLU A 43 0.82 -1.28 -6.24
CA GLU A 43 2.19 -1.06 -5.77
C GLU A 43 3.14 -0.48 -6.83
N ASN A 44 2.76 -0.59 -8.11
CA ASN A 44 3.53 -0.04 -9.23
C ASN A 44 2.81 1.14 -9.91
N ASP A 45 1.82 1.75 -9.25
CA ASP A 45 1.04 2.89 -9.72
C ASP A 45 0.40 2.68 -11.13
N ARG A 46 0.15 1.42 -11.50
CA ARG A 46 -0.52 1.06 -12.76
C ARG A 46 -2.02 1.34 -12.69
N ARG A 47 -2.57 1.39 -11.47
CA ARG A 47 -3.96 1.75 -11.19
C ARG A 47 -4.02 2.65 -9.95
N PRO A 48 -4.92 3.65 -9.93
CA PRO A 48 -5.16 4.42 -8.71
C PRO A 48 -5.71 3.51 -7.61
N LEU A 49 -5.37 3.85 -6.36
CA LEU A 49 -5.83 3.11 -5.18
C LEU A 49 -7.28 3.50 -4.84
N PRO A 50 -8.24 2.56 -4.86
CA PRO A 50 -9.61 2.83 -4.40
C PRO A 50 -9.63 3.24 -2.92
N THR A 51 -10.58 4.09 -2.52
CA THR A 51 -10.64 4.64 -1.15
C THR A 51 -10.82 3.58 -0.06
N ASP A 52 -11.61 2.54 -0.32
CA ASP A 52 -11.78 1.39 0.57
C ASP A 52 -10.46 0.64 0.78
N ILE A 53 -9.64 0.53 -0.26
CA ILE A 53 -8.30 -0.07 -0.15
C ILE A 53 -7.35 0.85 0.63
N VAL A 54 -7.43 2.17 0.47
CA VAL A 54 -6.66 3.13 1.30
C VAL A 54 -6.97 2.93 2.79
N VAL A 55 -8.25 2.80 3.14
CA VAL A 55 -8.69 2.54 4.52
C VAL A 55 -8.20 1.17 5.00
N ALA A 56 -8.28 0.13 4.17
CA ALA A 56 -7.79 -1.19 4.53
C ALA A 56 -6.28 -1.20 4.82
N TYR A 57 -5.48 -0.44 4.08
CA TYR A 57 -4.05 -0.23 4.38
C TYR A 57 -3.86 0.53 5.70
N SER A 58 -4.61 1.62 5.91
CA SER A 58 -4.57 2.41 7.14
C SER A 58 -4.80 1.53 8.37
N ASP A 59 -5.86 0.72 8.36
CA ASP A 59 -6.25 -0.14 9.48
C ASP A 59 -5.26 -1.28 9.70
N LYS A 60 -4.81 -1.95 8.62
CA LYS A 60 -3.91 -3.11 8.72
C LYS A 60 -2.52 -2.74 9.23
N PHE A 61 -1.99 -1.59 8.82
CA PHE A 61 -0.62 -1.18 9.12
C PHE A 61 -0.51 -0.06 10.15
N ALA A 62 -1.64 0.36 10.74
CA ALA A 62 -1.71 1.41 11.76
C ALA A 62 -1.02 2.72 11.34
N VAL A 63 -1.24 3.12 10.10
CA VAL A 63 -0.77 4.40 9.54
C VAL A 63 -1.96 5.26 9.13
N SER A 64 -1.79 6.58 9.05
CA SER A 64 -2.87 7.45 8.58
C SER A 64 -3.08 7.33 7.07
N THR A 65 -4.31 7.57 6.62
CA THR A 65 -4.60 7.71 5.18
C THR A 65 -3.83 8.87 4.55
N ASP A 66 -3.61 9.95 5.30
CA ASP A 66 -2.81 11.09 4.87
C ASP A 66 -1.36 10.69 4.59
N TRP A 67 -0.74 9.84 5.43
CA TRP A 67 0.59 9.30 5.17
C TRP A 67 0.62 8.46 3.88
N ILE A 68 -0.38 7.60 3.67
CA ILE A 68 -0.47 6.79 2.45
C ILE A 68 -0.56 7.69 1.20
N LEU A 69 -1.39 8.74 1.26
CA LEU A 69 -1.69 9.59 0.10
C LEU A 69 -0.62 10.64 -0.16
N LYS A 70 -0.06 11.27 0.88
CA LYS A 70 0.86 12.42 0.79
C LYS A 70 2.31 12.05 1.13
N GLY A 71 2.54 10.99 1.88
CA GLY A 71 3.82 10.71 2.53
C GLY A 71 4.09 11.61 3.73
N ASP A 72 5.31 11.55 4.27
CA ASP A 72 5.80 12.41 5.36
C ASP A 72 6.04 13.88 4.96
N ALA A 73 5.44 14.33 3.84
CA ALA A 73 5.52 15.73 3.42
C ALA A 73 4.54 16.58 4.24
N CYS A 74 5.02 17.03 5.40
CA CYS A 74 4.67 18.34 5.96
C CYS A 74 5.96 19.16 6.03
#